data_AF-A0A924ZHE3-F1
#
_entry.id   AF-A0A924ZHE3-F1
#
_cell.length_a   1.000
_cell.length_b   1.000
_cell.length_c   1.000
_cell.angle_alpha   90.00
_cell.angle_beta   90.00
_cell.angle_gamma   90.00
#
_symmetry.space_group_name_H-M   'P 1'
#
loop_
_entity.id
_entity.type
_entity.pdbx_description
1 polymer ?
#
loop_
_entity_poly.entity_id
_entity_poly.type
_entity_poly.pdbx_seq_one_letter_code
_entity_poly.pdbx_strand_id
1 'polypeptide(L)' 'MTRTVYLNGDYLPEAEAKVSIFDRGFVMADGVYEVTSVLNGKLIDFPGHCARLA' A
#
# COMPACT_ATOMS: atom_id res chain seq x y z
N MET A 1 -17.46 -6.37 3.42
CA MET A 1 -16.19 -6.94 3.92
C MET A 1 -15.23 -5.80 4.15
N THR A 2 -14.58 -5.72 5.31
CA THR A 2 -13.55 -4.72 5.60
C THR A 2 -12.26 -5.13 4.89
N ARG A 3 -11.59 -4.19 4.22
CA ARG A 3 -10.26 -4.48 3.63
C ARG A 3 -9.23 -4.56 4.75
N THR A 4 -8.13 -5.28 4.50
CA THR A 4 -6.96 -5.32 5.37
C THR A 4 -5.89 -4.39 4.81
N VAL A 5 -5.27 -3.59 5.67
CA VAL A 5 -4.17 -2.69 5.33
C VAL A 5 -2.92 -3.16 6.08
N TYR A 6 -1.79 -3.24 5.38
CA TYR A 6 -0.49 -3.39 6.01
C TYR A 6 0.11 -2.00 6.23
N LEU A 7 0.40 -1.64 7.47
CA LEU A 7 0.92 -0.33 7.84
C LEU A 7 2.06 -0.50 8.86
N ASN A 8 3.28 -0.11 8.47
CA ASN A 8 4.47 -0.06 9.35
C ASN A 8 4.79 -1.35 10.14
N GLY A 9 4.49 -2.53 9.57
CA GLY A 9 4.75 -3.82 10.22
C GLY A 9 3.49 -4.58 10.64
N ASP A 10 2.35 -3.89 10.72
CA ASP A 10 1.11 -4.44 11.27
C ASP A 10 0.01 -4.61 10.21
N TYR A 11 -0.77 -5.69 10.33
CA TYR A 11 -2.00 -5.87 9.56
C TYR A 11 -3.19 -5.35 10.36
N LEU A 12 -3.90 -4.37 9.80
CA LEU A 12 -5.01 -3.67 10.46
C LEU A 12 -6.29 -3.73 9.60
N PRO A 13 -7.49 -3.63 10.21
CA PRO A 13 -8.69 -3.26 9.48
C PRO A 13 -8.54 -1.89 8.81
N GLU A 14 -9.04 -1.73 7.58
CA GLU A 14 -8.96 -0.47 6.81
C GLU A 14 -9.42 0.77 7.60
N ALA A 15 -10.46 0.63 8.42
CA ALA A 15 -11.00 1.72 9.23
C ALA A 15 -10.08 2.16 10.40
N GLU A 16 -9.10 1.34 10.78
CA GLU A 16 -8.18 1.60 11.89
C GLU A 16 -6.79 2.09 11.42
N ALA A 17 -6.45 1.88 10.15
CA ALA A 17 -5.18 2.32 9.57
C ALA A 17 -5.10 3.85 9.50
N LYS A 18 -4.07 4.44 10.13
CA LYS A 18 -3.89 5.89 10.24
C LYS A 18 -2.42 6.27 10.08
N VAL A 19 -2.14 7.30 9.30
CA VAL A 19 -0.83 7.95 9.22
C VAL A 19 -0.83 9.24 10.05
N SER A 20 0.37 9.73 10.40
CA SER A 20 0.51 11.03 11.05
C SER A 20 0.10 12.15 10.10
N ILE A 21 -0.54 13.21 10.63
CA ILE A 21 -0.77 14.43 9.84
C ILE A 21 0.53 15.14 9.46
N PHE A 22 1.63 14.82 10.13
CA PHE A 22 2.98 15.33 9.82
C PHE A 22 3.78 14.40 8.89
N ASP A 23 3.17 13.34 8.36
CA ASP A 23 3.81 12.47 7.37
C ASP A 23 4.13 13.27 6.10
N ARG A 24 5.38 13.20 5.61
CA ARG A 24 5.82 13.97 4.43
C ARG A 24 5.12 13.54 3.15
N GLY A 25 4.76 12.26 3.02
CA GLY A 25 3.93 11.77 1.93
C GLY A 25 2.55 12.43 1.94
N PHE A 26 2.00 12.70 3.13
CA PHE A 26 0.72 13.41 3.28
C PHE A 26 0.87 14.92 3.03
N VAL A 27 1.84 15.59 3.66
CA VAL A 27 1.93 17.06 3.62
C VAL A 27 2.61 17.63 2.37
N MET A 28 3.48 16.86 1.72
CA MET A 28 4.33 17.32 0.62
C MET A 28 4.22 16.44 -0.63
N ALA A 29 3.34 15.43 -0.63
CA ALA A 29 3.29 14.39 -1.68
C ALA A 29 4.65 13.69 -1.88
N ASP A 30 5.49 13.66 -0.85
CA ASP A 30 6.80 13.04 -0.87
C ASP A 30 6.68 11.55 -0.56
N GLY A 31 6.13 10.80 -1.52
CA GLY A 31 5.93 9.37 -1.43
C GLY A 31 5.85 8.76 -2.82
N VAL A 32 6.28 7.50 -2.92
CA VAL A 32 6.07 6.67 -4.11
C VAL A 32 4.96 5.68 -3.84
N TYR A 33 4.24 5.27 -4.87
CA TYR A 33 3.19 4.26 -4.78
C TYR A 33 3.25 3.32 -5.97
N GLU A 34 2.69 2.13 -5.80
CA GLU A 34 2.53 1.18 -6.89
C GLU A 34 1.24 0.37 -6.71
N VAL A 35 0.70 -0.17 -7.80
CA VAL A 35 -0.56 -0.93 -7.79
C VAL A 35 -0.41 -2.18 -8.65
N THR A 36 -0.73 -3.34 -8.07
CA THR A 36 -0.83 -4.61 -8.79
C THR A 36 -2.26 -5.17 -8.67
N SER A 37 -2.68 -5.92 -9.69
CA SER A 37 -4.00 -6.57 -9.70
C SER A 37 -3.89 -8.03 -9.26
N VAL A 38 -4.95 -8.53 -8.61
CA VAL A 38 -5.14 -9.96 -8.37
C VAL A 38 -6.26 -10.46 -9.25
N LEU A 39 -5.98 -11.42 -10.12
CA LEU A 39 -6.98 -12.09 -10.95
C LEU A 39 -6.89 -13.59 -10.72
N ASN A 40 -8.02 -14.24 -10.45
CA ASN A 40 -8.09 -15.68 -10.16
C ASN A 40 -7.08 -16.14 -9.09
N GLY A 41 -6.90 -15.35 -8.03
CA GLY A 41 -6.00 -15.66 -6.91
C GLY A 41 -4.51 -15.50 -7.22
N LYS A 42 -4.15 -14.90 -8.37
CA LYS A 42 -2.75 -14.68 -8.78
C LYS A 42 -2.47 -13.19 -8.95
N LEU A 43 -1.30 -12.75 -8.48
CA LEU A 43 -0.80 -11.41 -8.74
C LEU A 43 -0.37 -11.28 -10.20
N ILE A 44 -0.75 -10.18 -10.84
CA ILE A 44 -0.42 -9.88 -12.24
C ILE A 44 0.84 -9.03 -12.28
N ASP A 45 1.81 -9.44 -13.11
CA ASP A 45 3.08 -8.75 -13.40
C ASP A 45 3.88 -8.32 -12.15
N PHE A 46 3.69 -9.02 -11.03
CA PHE A 46 4.21 -8.64 -9.71
C PHE A 46 5.71 -8.34 -9.67
N PRO A 47 6.60 -9.14 -10.30
CA PRO A 47 8.03 -8.83 -10.31
C PRO A 47 8.37 -7.46 -10.91
N GLY A 48 7.64 -7.04 -11.96
CA GLY A 48 7.83 -5.74 -12.60
C GLY A 48 7.35 -4.59 -11.72
N HIS A 49 6.22 -4.76 -11.04
CA HIS A 49 5.72 -3.78 -10.05
C HIS A 49 6.69 -3.63 -8.87
N CYS A 50 7.21 -4.74 -8.33
CA CYS A 50 8.22 -4.70 -7.26
C CYS A 50 9.50 -3.99 -7.71
N ALA A 51 9.99 -4.28 -8.92
CA ALA A 51 11.19 -3.64 -9.46
C ALA A 51 11.00 -2.13 -9.68
N ARG A 52 9.79 -1.67 -10.02
CA ARG A 52 9.48 -0.25 -10.19
C ARG A 52 9.33 0.50 -8.87
N LEU A 53 8.82 -0.15 -7.82
CA LEU A 53 8.63 0.44 -6.50
C LEU A 53 9.94 0.60 -5.71
N ALA A 54 10.92 -0.26 -5.98
CA ALA A 54 12.19 -0.37 -5.25
C ALA A 54 13.03 0.91 -5.25
#